data_AF-D2VZ89-F1
#
_entry.id   AF-D2VZ89-F1
#
_cell.length_a   1.000
_cell.length_b   1.000
_cell.length_c   1.000
_cell.angle_alpha   90.00
_cell.angle_beta   90.00
_cell.angle_gamma   90.00
#
_symmetry.space_group_name_H-M   'P 1'
#
loop_
_entity.id
_entity.type
_entity.pdbx_description
1 polymer ?
#
loop_
_entity_poly.entity_id
_entity_poly.type
_entity_poly.pdbx_seq_one_letter_code
_entity_poly.pdbx_strand_id
1 'polypeptide(L)'
;MIIDIDAASSFQYIGKFKEDEDIVKKALFKSNFTILHYINSDFLLNNRELVLTILKSNGKYINEMPEAIQKDRECFFLAARTPYFTSKVQSLYKIIESDREDFKSILQFNPDLLEKTIFKDDRELLKEALSHCGFCLRFASEEFKADKELVLTAVTKNGSALMYASPKLKDCEEIVLAAVTNDGKAIRFASKRLSNQKTLNCNIY
;
A
#
# COMPACT_ATOMS: atom_id res chain seq x y z
N MET A 1 -10.22 -38.73 -16.85
CA MET A 1 -11.44 -37.95 -16.59
C MET A 1 -11.02 -36.51 -16.37
N ILE A 2 -11.14 -35.68 -17.40
CA ILE A 2 -10.81 -34.25 -17.32
C ILE A 2 -11.98 -33.64 -16.57
N ILE A 3 -11.85 -33.46 -15.27
CA ILE A 3 -12.85 -32.72 -14.50
C ILE A 3 -12.63 -31.27 -14.88
N ASP A 4 -13.52 -30.73 -15.72
CA ASP A 4 -13.58 -29.30 -15.96
C ASP A 4 -14.21 -28.67 -14.73
N ILE A 5 -13.39 -28.56 -13.68
CA ILE A 5 -13.76 -27.90 -12.44
C ILE A 5 -13.90 -26.42 -12.82
N ASP A 6 -15.13 -25.94 -12.84
CA ASP A 6 -15.40 -24.51 -12.67
C ASP A 6 -14.91 -24.19 -11.24
N ALA A 7 -13.66 -23.72 -11.17
CA ALA A 7 -12.71 -24.07 -10.11
C ALA A 7 -13.13 -23.62 -8.71
N ALA A 8 -13.97 -22.60 -8.60
CA ALA A 8 -14.31 -21.99 -7.31
C ALA A 8 -15.48 -22.69 -6.59
N SER A 9 -16.57 -22.98 -7.30
CA SER A 9 -17.84 -23.43 -6.70
C SER A 9 -17.89 -24.93 -6.41
N SER A 10 -17.11 -25.73 -7.15
CA SER A 10 -17.09 -27.19 -7.02
C SER A 10 -15.95 -27.73 -6.15
N PHE A 11 -14.91 -26.93 -5.87
CA PHE A 11 -13.74 -27.36 -5.07
C PHE A 11 -14.11 -27.76 -3.64
N GLN A 12 -15.14 -27.15 -3.05
CA GLN A 12 -15.61 -27.53 -1.71
C GLN A 12 -16.06 -29.01 -1.64
N TYR A 13 -16.47 -29.61 -2.77
CA TYR A 13 -17.05 -30.95 -2.86
C TYR A 13 -16.07 -32.07 -3.29
N ILE A 14 -14.80 -31.76 -3.56
CA ILE A 14 -13.85 -32.75 -4.14
C ILE A 14 -13.32 -33.78 -3.13
N GLY A 15 -13.80 -33.76 -1.87
CA GLY A 15 -13.51 -34.81 -0.87
C GLY A 15 -12.03 -35.12 -0.67
N LYS A 16 -11.64 -36.39 -0.82
CA LYS A 16 -10.26 -36.88 -0.64
C LYS A 16 -9.23 -36.27 -1.60
N PHE A 17 -9.65 -35.74 -2.74
CA PHE A 17 -8.74 -35.10 -3.69
C PHE A 17 -8.18 -33.76 -3.20
N LYS A 18 -8.67 -33.23 -2.06
CA LYS A 18 -8.07 -32.07 -1.38
C LYS A 18 -6.70 -32.38 -0.76
N GLU A 19 -6.33 -33.65 -0.64
CA GLU A 19 -5.05 -34.09 -0.07
C GLU A 19 -3.97 -34.30 -1.15
N ASP A 20 -4.36 -34.29 -2.43
CA ASP A 20 -3.43 -34.44 -3.56
C ASP A 20 -2.82 -33.08 -3.92
N GLU A 21 -1.50 -32.96 -3.72
CA GLU A 21 -0.75 -31.72 -3.90
C GLU A 21 -0.82 -31.15 -5.32
N ASP A 22 -0.75 -32.00 -6.34
CA ASP A 22 -0.78 -31.58 -7.74
C ASP A 22 -2.16 -31.07 -8.13
N ILE A 23 -3.22 -31.73 -7.65
CA ILE A 23 -4.61 -31.30 -7.86
C ILE A 23 -4.86 -29.95 -7.18
N VAL A 24 -4.43 -29.81 -5.91
CA VAL A 24 -4.60 -28.58 -5.14
C VAL A 24 -3.87 -27.41 -5.80
N LYS A 25 -2.60 -27.59 -6.20
CA LYS A 25 -1.82 -26.56 -6.91
C LYS A 25 -2.49 -26.16 -8.21
N LYS A 26 -2.87 -27.11 -9.07
CA LYS A 26 -3.55 -26.81 -10.35
C LYS A 26 -4.85 -26.05 -10.14
N ALA A 27 -5.65 -26.45 -9.14
CA ALA A 27 -6.90 -25.76 -8.82
C ALA A 27 -6.66 -24.33 -8.31
N LEU A 28 -5.64 -24.13 -7.47
CA LEU A 28 -5.24 -22.80 -6.99
C LEU A 28 -4.86 -21.87 -8.15
N PHE A 29 -4.01 -22.31 -9.07
CA PHE A 29 -3.63 -21.51 -10.22
C PHE A 29 -4.79 -21.27 -11.20
N LYS A 30 -5.62 -22.29 -11.50
CA LYS A 30 -6.78 -22.14 -12.40
C LYS A 30 -7.83 -21.18 -11.84
N SER A 31 -8.02 -21.18 -10.51
CA SER A 31 -8.99 -20.32 -9.82
C SER A 31 -8.46 -18.93 -9.48
N ASN A 32 -7.21 -18.60 -9.86
CA ASN A 32 -6.53 -17.38 -9.43
C ASN A 32 -6.54 -17.21 -7.89
N PHE A 33 -6.33 -18.32 -7.19
CA PHE A 33 -6.30 -18.46 -5.73
C PHE A 33 -7.61 -18.12 -4.99
N THR A 34 -8.74 -18.00 -5.70
CA THR A 34 -10.05 -17.73 -5.08
C THR A 34 -10.58 -18.86 -4.20
N ILE A 35 -9.95 -20.04 -4.23
CA ILE A 35 -10.28 -21.19 -3.39
C ILE A 35 -9.39 -21.31 -2.15
N LEU A 36 -8.50 -20.35 -1.89
CA LEU A 36 -7.50 -20.45 -0.83
C LEU A 36 -8.14 -20.73 0.54
N HIS A 37 -9.31 -20.13 0.83
CA HIS A 37 -10.07 -20.38 2.06
C HIS A 37 -10.62 -21.80 2.22
N TYR A 38 -10.59 -22.63 1.16
CA TYR A 38 -10.93 -24.06 1.22
C TYR A 38 -9.72 -24.97 1.40
N ILE A 39 -8.50 -24.43 1.35
CA ILE A 39 -7.27 -25.21 1.49
C ILE A 39 -6.96 -25.46 2.97
N ASN A 40 -6.49 -26.67 3.28
CA ASN A 40 -6.09 -27.02 4.64
C ASN A 40 -4.87 -26.18 5.07
N SER A 41 -4.92 -25.61 6.28
CA SER A 41 -3.81 -24.92 6.91
C SER A 41 -2.51 -25.74 6.92
N ASP A 42 -2.58 -27.03 7.26
CA ASP A 42 -1.40 -27.91 7.32
C ASP A 42 -0.74 -28.06 5.94
N PHE A 43 -1.54 -28.08 4.88
CA PHE A 43 -1.01 -28.12 3.52
C PHE A 43 -0.21 -26.86 3.21
N LEU A 44 -0.72 -25.68 3.56
CA LEU A 44 -0.04 -24.40 3.36
C LEU A 44 1.25 -24.31 4.20
N LEU A 45 1.20 -24.74 5.46
CA LEU A 45 2.34 -24.74 6.37
C LEU A 45 3.50 -25.62 5.88
N ASN A 46 3.19 -26.72 5.19
CA ASN A 46 4.19 -27.63 4.62
C ASN A 46 4.66 -27.23 3.21
N ASN A 47 4.06 -26.23 2.56
CA ASN A 47 4.34 -25.85 1.17
C ASN A 47 4.86 -24.40 1.05
N ARG A 48 6.06 -24.12 1.57
CA ARG A 48 6.64 -22.76 1.57
C ARG A 48 6.71 -22.11 0.19
N GLU A 49 7.21 -22.82 -0.83
CA GLU A 49 7.34 -22.28 -2.19
C GLU A 49 5.98 -21.84 -2.77
N LEU A 50 4.93 -22.64 -2.53
CA LEU A 50 3.57 -22.30 -2.92
C LEU A 50 3.08 -21.06 -2.19
N VAL A 51 3.28 -20.97 -0.87
CA VAL A 51 2.92 -19.79 -0.07
C VAL A 51 3.59 -18.53 -0.63
N LEU A 52 4.89 -18.58 -0.89
CA LEU A 52 5.62 -17.44 -1.47
C LEU A 52 5.09 -17.07 -2.86
N THR A 53 4.71 -18.07 -3.67
CA THR A 53 4.12 -17.85 -5.00
C THR A 53 2.75 -17.16 -4.91
N ILE A 54 1.89 -17.61 -3.99
CA ILE A 54 0.59 -17.01 -3.73
C ILE A 54 0.77 -15.55 -3.28
N LEU A 55 1.65 -15.29 -2.32
CA LEU A 55 1.87 -13.95 -1.78
C LEU A 55 2.50 -12.99 -2.80
N LYS A 56 3.39 -13.48 -3.68
CA LYS A 56 3.93 -12.71 -4.82
C LYS A 56 2.85 -12.29 -5.80
N SER A 57 1.83 -13.12 -6.00
CA SER A 57 0.74 -12.82 -6.94
C SER A 57 -0.18 -11.72 -6.40
N ASN A 58 -0.51 -11.76 -5.10
CA ASN A 58 -1.37 -10.78 -4.44
C ASN A 58 -1.23 -10.86 -2.92
N GLY A 59 -0.71 -9.80 -2.31
CA GLY A 59 -0.47 -9.73 -0.87
C GLY A 59 -1.73 -9.77 -0.03
N LYS A 60 -2.93 -9.55 -0.59
CA LYS A 60 -4.20 -9.67 0.15
C LYS A 60 -4.39 -11.07 0.76
N TYR A 61 -3.84 -12.10 0.09
CA TYR A 61 -4.00 -13.50 0.49
C TYR A 61 -3.34 -13.80 1.84
N ILE A 62 -2.42 -12.96 2.32
CA ILE A 62 -1.86 -13.12 3.67
C ILE A 62 -2.97 -13.19 4.74
N ASN A 63 -4.08 -12.48 4.55
CA ASN A 63 -5.18 -12.47 5.52
C ASN A 63 -5.97 -13.80 5.56
N GLU A 64 -5.87 -14.61 4.51
CA GLU A 64 -6.52 -15.92 4.39
C GLU A 64 -5.58 -17.05 4.84
N MET A 65 -4.30 -16.75 5.07
CA MET A 65 -3.31 -17.74 5.49
C MET A 65 -3.38 -18.04 7.00
N PRO A 66 -2.90 -19.22 7.44
CA PRO A 66 -2.73 -19.53 8.86
C PRO A 66 -1.90 -18.49 9.62
N GLU A 67 -2.21 -18.29 10.90
CA GLU A 67 -1.55 -17.28 11.76
C GLU A 67 -0.01 -17.42 11.78
N ALA A 68 0.51 -18.64 11.73
CA ALA A 68 1.95 -18.89 11.68
C ALA A 68 2.62 -18.30 10.41
N ILE A 69 1.94 -18.38 9.25
CA ILE A 69 2.42 -17.77 8.00
C ILE A 69 2.26 -16.26 8.03
N GLN A 70 1.15 -15.76 8.62
CA GLN A 70 0.96 -14.32 8.80
C GLN A 70 2.14 -13.74 9.59
N LYS A 71 2.52 -14.40 10.69
CA LYS A 71 3.61 -13.97 11.58
C LYS A 71 5.02 -14.23 11.02
N ASP A 72 5.15 -14.94 9.91
CA ASP A 72 6.44 -15.18 9.25
C ASP A 72 6.91 -13.88 8.59
N ARG A 73 8.13 -13.45 8.96
CA ARG A 73 8.71 -12.19 8.51
C ARG A 73 8.85 -12.13 6.99
N GLU A 74 9.35 -13.18 6.35
CA GLU A 74 9.54 -13.20 4.90
C GLU A 74 8.21 -13.10 4.17
N CYS A 75 7.22 -13.89 4.59
CA CYS A 75 5.87 -13.89 4.03
C CYS A 75 5.22 -12.50 4.17
N PHE A 76 5.37 -11.88 5.35
CA PHE A 76 4.88 -10.53 5.59
C PHE A 76 5.50 -9.52 4.62
N PHE A 77 6.83 -9.42 4.57
CA PHE A 77 7.52 -8.43 3.73
C PHE A 77 7.32 -8.69 2.24
N LEU A 78 7.18 -9.96 1.84
CA LEU A 78 6.85 -10.33 0.48
C LEU A 78 5.45 -9.84 0.09
N ALA A 79 4.44 -10.10 0.92
CA ALA A 79 3.07 -9.63 0.70
C ALA A 79 3.00 -8.10 0.70
N ALA A 80 3.68 -7.45 1.64
CA ALA A 80 3.70 -6.00 1.79
C ALA A 80 4.39 -5.25 0.63
N ARG A 81 5.17 -5.93 -0.21
CA ARG A 81 5.75 -5.36 -1.44
C ARG A 81 4.85 -5.47 -2.67
N THR A 82 3.67 -6.07 -2.54
CA THR A 82 2.73 -6.24 -3.65
C THR A 82 1.58 -5.22 -3.60
N PRO A 83 0.94 -4.90 -4.74
CA PRO A 83 -0.29 -4.12 -4.75
C PRO A 83 -1.41 -4.80 -3.96
N TYR A 84 -2.36 -4.01 -3.46
CA TYR A 84 -3.55 -4.48 -2.70
C TYR A 84 -3.24 -5.14 -1.35
N PHE A 85 -2.04 -4.93 -0.81
CA PHE A 85 -1.72 -5.33 0.55
C PHE A 85 -2.67 -4.62 1.53
N THR A 86 -3.58 -5.38 2.12
CA THR A 86 -4.60 -4.87 3.05
C THR A 86 -4.55 -5.69 4.33
N SER A 87 -3.53 -5.49 5.16
CA SER A 87 -3.47 -6.18 6.44
C SER A 87 -4.55 -5.64 7.38
N LYS A 88 -5.44 -6.53 7.85
CA LYS A 88 -6.30 -6.29 9.02
C LYS A 88 -5.63 -6.70 10.34
N VAL A 89 -4.45 -7.30 10.24
CA VAL A 89 -3.85 -8.06 11.33
C VAL A 89 -2.87 -7.14 12.06
N GLN A 90 -3.29 -6.64 13.22
CA GLN A 90 -2.50 -5.69 14.00
C GLN A 90 -1.16 -6.25 14.47
N SER A 91 -1.05 -7.57 14.64
CA SER A 91 0.23 -8.22 14.96
C SER A 91 1.26 -8.13 13.84
N LEU A 92 0.84 -7.89 12.59
CA LEU A 92 1.78 -7.69 11.48
C LEU A 92 2.51 -6.36 11.58
N TYR A 93 1.88 -5.34 12.17
CA TYR A 93 2.54 -4.05 12.39
C TYR A 93 3.68 -4.13 13.41
N LYS A 94 3.60 -5.06 14.38
CA LYS A 94 4.73 -5.34 15.29
C LYS A 94 5.96 -5.87 14.57
N ILE A 95 5.78 -6.65 13.49
CA ILE A 95 6.90 -7.16 12.68
C ILE A 95 7.59 -6.00 11.97
N ILE A 96 6.80 -5.07 11.41
CA ILE A 96 7.30 -3.86 10.77
C ILE A 96 8.10 -2.99 11.74
N GLU A 97 7.62 -2.84 12.96
CA GLU A 97 8.24 -2.01 14.00
C GLU A 97 9.63 -2.51 14.42
N SER A 98 9.94 -3.78 14.15
CA SER A 98 11.23 -4.38 14.51
C SER A 98 12.36 -4.07 13.52
N ASP A 99 12.04 -3.64 12.28
CA ASP A 99 13.05 -3.39 11.25
C ASP A 99 12.71 -2.18 10.37
N ARG A 100 13.36 -1.06 10.68
CA ARG A 100 13.15 0.22 10.03
C ARG A 100 13.57 0.22 8.55
N GLU A 101 14.68 -0.45 8.21
CA GLU A 101 15.22 -0.44 6.84
C GLU A 101 14.35 -1.26 5.90
N ASP A 102 13.92 -2.44 6.36
CA ASP A 102 12.96 -3.23 5.61
C ASP A 102 11.61 -2.50 5.46
N PHE A 103 11.14 -1.80 6.50
CA PHE A 103 9.94 -0.97 6.40
C PHE A 103 10.09 0.14 5.37
N LYS A 104 11.21 0.85 5.38
CA LYS A 104 11.52 1.88 4.37
C LYS A 104 11.41 1.32 2.95
N SER A 105 11.91 0.10 2.72
CA SER A 105 11.81 -0.58 1.42
C SER A 105 10.37 -0.90 0.99
N ILE A 106 9.43 -1.05 1.93
CA ILE A 106 8.01 -1.28 1.61
C ILE A 106 7.33 0.02 1.16
N LEU A 107 7.73 1.18 1.68
CA LEU A 107 7.06 2.45 1.41
C LEU A 107 7.04 2.81 -0.08
N GLN A 108 7.97 2.28 -0.88
CA GLN A 108 7.92 2.42 -2.34
C GLN A 108 6.70 1.77 -3.00
N PHE A 109 6.15 0.71 -2.38
CA PHE A 109 5.02 -0.05 -2.90
C PHE A 109 3.71 0.33 -2.19
N ASN A 110 3.75 0.47 -0.86
CA ASN A 110 2.57 0.74 -0.03
C ASN A 110 2.89 1.86 0.99
N PRO A 111 2.97 3.12 0.55
CA PRO A 111 3.34 4.25 1.41
C PRO A 111 2.25 4.64 2.42
N ASP A 112 1.02 4.16 2.23
CA ASP A 112 -0.11 4.34 3.15
C ASP A 112 0.04 3.55 4.46
N LEU A 113 0.91 2.54 4.48
CA LEU A 113 1.21 1.80 5.71
C LEU A 113 1.80 2.68 6.81
N LEU A 114 2.41 3.81 6.45
CA LEU A 114 2.94 4.77 7.41
C LEU A 114 1.87 5.30 8.38
N GLU A 115 0.61 5.42 7.94
CA GLU A 115 -0.51 5.84 8.80
C GLU A 115 -0.76 4.86 9.96
N LYS A 116 -0.48 3.57 9.73
CA LYS A 116 -0.89 2.47 10.62
C LYS A 116 0.19 2.04 11.60
N THR A 117 1.37 2.67 11.55
CA THR A 117 2.52 2.32 12.39
C THR A 117 2.88 3.46 13.32
N ILE A 118 3.72 3.18 14.31
CA ILE A 118 4.31 4.20 15.20
C ILE A 118 5.21 5.20 14.45
N PHE A 119 5.55 4.93 13.19
CA PHE A 119 6.47 5.74 12.38
C PHE A 119 5.82 6.91 11.65
N LYS A 120 4.52 7.18 11.85
CA LYS A 120 3.82 8.30 11.19
C LYS A 120 4.48 9.67 11.37
N ASP A 121 5.22 9.85 12.47
CA ASP A 121 5.95 11.07 12.81
C ASP A 121 7.48 10.90 12.66
N ASP A 122 7.95 9.82 12.01
CA ASP A 122 9.33 9.70 11.57
C ASP A 122 9.52 10.52 10.27
N ARG A 123 10.29 11.60 10.38
CA ARG A 123 10.53 12.54 9.27
C ARG A 123 11.12 11.85 8.04
N GLU A 124 12.08 10.94 8.21
CA GLU A 124 12.76 10.32 7.06
C GLU A 124 11.86 9.30 6.38
N LEU A 125 11.12 8.50 7.14
CA LEU A 125 10.16 7.54 6.58
C LEU A 125 8.99 8.27 5.91
N LEU A 126 8.53 9.39 6.47
CA LEU A 126 7.55 10.23 5.79
C LEU A 126 8.12 10.81 4.49
N LYS A 127 9.35 11.31 4.49
CA LYS A 127 10.00 11.82 3.27
C LYS A 127 10.12 10.73 2.19
N GLU A 128 10.49 9.51 2.56
CA GLU A 128 10.51 8.36 1.66
C GLU A 128 9.10 8.10 1.09
N ALA A 129 8.08 7.99 1.95
CA ALA A 129 6.70 7.76 1.53
C ALA A 129 6.21 8.86 0.57
N LEU A 130 6.51 10.13 0.85
CA LEU A 130 6.14 11.28 0.03
C LEU A 130 6.80 11.26 -1.36
N SER A 131 8.01 10.71 -1.47
CA SER A 131 8.69 10.55 -2.76
C SER A 131 7.97 9.58 -3.71
N HIS A 132 7.19 8.64 -3.15
CA HIS A 132 6.40 7.65 -3.89
C HIS A 132 4.92 8.03 -4.00
N CYS A 133 4.36 8.73 -3.00
CA CYS A 133 2.97 9.21 -3.00
C CYS A 133 2.83 10.51 -2.21
N GLY A 134 2.62 11.63 -2.89
CA GLY A 134 2.47 12.95 -2.25
C GLY A 134 1.24 13.05 -1.34
N PHE A 135 0.21 12.21 -1.57
CA PHE A 135 -0.97 12.17 -0.72
C PHE A 135 -0.72 11.61 0.68
N CYS A 136 0.44 10.99 0.94
CA CYS A 136 0.80 10.54 2.30
C CYS A 136 0.92 11.71 3.29
N LEU A 137 1.05 12.95 2.80
CA LEU A 137 1.01 14.15 3.65
C LEU A 137 -0.26 14.25 4.50
N ARG A 138 -1.37 13.63 4.06
CA ARG A 138 -2.63 13.63 4.81
C ARG A 138 -2.53 13.00 6.20
N PHE A 139 -1.61 12.04 6.36
CA PHE A 139 -1.39 11.28 7.59
C PHE A 139 -0.40 11.94 8.56
N ALA A 140 0.39 12.90 8.04
CA ALA A 140 1.41 13.57 8.81
C ALA A 140 0.79 14.41 9.93
N SER A 141 1.56 14.63 11.01
CA SER A 141 1.20 15.61 12.04
C SER A 141 1.07 17.03 11.47
N GLU A 142 0.36 17.89 12.20
CA GLU A 142 0.21 19.30 11.81
C GLU A 142 1.56 20.03 11.72
N GLU A 143 2.55 19.63 12.51
CA GLU A 143 3.92 20.13 12.42
C GLU A 143 4.54 19.81 11.05
N PHE A 144 4.43 18.57 10.57
CA PHE A 144 4.96 18.17 9.26
C PHE A 144 4.15 18.72 8.09
N LYS A 145 2.84 18.96 8.26
CA LYS A 145 2.03 19.71 7.28
C LYS A 145 2.41 21.19 7.21
N ALA A 146 3.11 21.71 8.23
CA ALA A 146 3.70 23.05 8.24
C ALA A 146 5.18 23.05 7.84
N ASP A 147 5.78 21.89 7.62
CA ASP A 147 7.16 21.76 7.17
C ASP A 147 7.26 22.01 5.65
N LYS A 148 8.01 23.05 5.29
CA LYS A 148 8.15 23.47 3.90
C LYS A 148 8.79 22.39 3.02
N GLU A 149 9.79 21.66 3.51
CA GLU A 149 10.53 20.66 2.73
C GLU A 149 9.66 19.43 2.45
N LEU A 150 8.93 18.95 3.47
CA LEU A 150 8.04 17.82 3.32
C LEU A 150 6.85 18.16 2.42
N VAL A 151 6.24 19.34 2.60
CA VAL A 151 5.16 19.80 1.72
C VAL A 151 5.65 20.00 0.29
N LEU A 152 6.85 20.54 0.08
CA LEU A 152 7.42 20.68 -1.26
C LEU A 152 7.63 19.31 -1.92
N THR A 153 8.11 18.32 -1.17
CA THR A 153 8.25 16.93 -1.65
C THR A 153 6.88 16.35 -2.03
N ALA A 154 5.85 16.60 -1.22
CA ALA A 154 4.49 16.13 -1.48
C ALA A 154 3.88 16.73 -2.76
N VAL A 155 3.97 18.06 -2.93
CA VAL A 155 3.33 18.75 -4.06
C VAL A 155 4.07 18.57 -5.37
N THR A 156 5.39 18.36 -5.32
CA THR A 156 6.16 18.00 -6.52
C THR A 156 5.85 16.59 -6.99
N LYS A 157 5.48 15.68 -6.08
CA LYS A 157 5.00 14.34 -6.44
C LYS A 157 3.54 14.34 -6.92
N ASN A 158 2.65 15.04 -6.20
CA ASN A 158 1.24 15.19 -6.55
C ASN A 158 0.77 16.60 -6.18
N GLY A 159 0.54 17.47 -7.15
CA GLY A 159 0.20 18.88 -6.91
C GLY A 159 -1.04 19.06 -6.02
N SER A 160 -2.05 18.21 -6.21
CA SER A 160 -3.25 18.18 -5.36
C SER A 160 -2.97 17.87 -3.87
N ALA A 161 -1.79 17.37 -3.49
CA ALA A 161 -1.39 17.19 -2.09
C ALA A 161 -1.33 18.52 -1.32
N LEU A 162 -1.30 19.67 -2.00
CA LEU A 162 -1.42 21.00 -1.42
C LEU A 162 -2.65 21.12 -0.50
N MET A 163 -3.72 20.37 -0.75
CA MET A 163 -4.91 20.36 0.09
C MET A 163 -4.64 19.96 1.55
N TYR A 164 -3.57 19.21 1.82
CA TYR A 164 -3.19 18.75 3.16
C TYR A 164 -2.17 19.67 3.84
N ALA A 165 -1.57 20.61 3.12
CA ALA A 165 -0.62 21.55 3.70
C ALA A 165 -1.30 22.49 4.70
N SER A 166 -0.51 23.00 5.64
CA SER A 166 -0.95 24.03 6.58
C SER A 166 -1.45 25.29 5.86
N PRO A 167 -2.34 26.08 6.47
CA PRO A 167 -2.83 27.33 5.87
C PRO A 167 -1.69 28.29 5.47
N LYS A 168 -0.60 28.34 6.25
CA LYS A 168 0.58 29.16 5.96
C LYS A 168 1.26 28.75 4.66
N LEU A 169 1.40 27.44 4.40
CA LEU A 169 2.05 26.93 3.19
C LEU A 169 1.13 26.95 1.96
N LYS A 170 -0.20 26.87 2.15
CA LYS A 170 -1.18 27.17 1.08
C LYS A 170 -1.16 28.62 0.60
N ASP A 171 -0.54 29.49 1.40
CA ASP A 171 -0.35 30.91 1.12
C ASP A 171 1.11 31.24 0.77
N CYS A 172 1.96 30.21 0.58
CA CYS A 172 3.34 30.34 0.16
C CYS A 172 3.44 30.21 -1.36
N GLU A 173 3.90 31.27 -2.03
CA GLU A 173 3.96 31.34 -3.49
C GLU A 173 4.81 30.21 -4.10
N GLU A 174 5.97 29.91 -3.53
CA GLU A 174 6.86 28.85 -3.99
C GLU A 174 6.19 27.46 -3.96
N ILE A 175 5.52 27.13 -2.85
CA ILE A 175 4.82 25.85 -2.69
C ILE A 175 3.62 25.75 -3.63
N VAL A 176 2.82 26.83 -3.72
CA VAL A 176 1.65 26.87 -4.59
C VAL A 176 2.06 26.79 -6.05
N LEU A 177 3.12 27.49 -6.46
CA LEU A 177 3.64 27.43 -7.82
C LEU A 177 4.13 26.02 -8.15
N ALA A 178 4.87 25.37 -7.26
CA ALA A 178 5.29 23.98 -7.44
C ALA A 178 4.08 23.03 -7.61
N ALA A 179 3.05 23.20 -6.77
CA ALA A 179 1.83 22.41 -6.83
C ALA A 179 1.06 22.60 -8.14
N VAL A 180 0.87 23.84 -8.58
CA VAL A 180 0.13 24.21 -9.80
C VAL A 180 0.90 23.79 -11.06
N THR A 181 2.23 23.87 -11.03
CA THR A 181 3.08 23.38 -12.12
C THR A 181 2.96 21.87 -12.29
N ASN A 182 2.81 21.12 -11.19
CA ASN A 182 2.59 19.68 -11.24
C ASN A 182 1.14 19.30 -11.64
N ASP A 183 0.15 20.00 -11.08
CA ASP A 183 -1.27 19.82 -11.37
C ASP A 183 -1.97 21.18 -11.31
N GLY A 184 -2.30 21.75 -12.47
CA GLY A 184 -2.93 23.07 -12.55
C GLY A 184 -4.20 23.20 -11.70
N LYS A 185 -4.93 22.09 -11.50
CA LYS A 185 -6.13 22.06 -10.67
C LYS A 185 -5.83 22.29 -9.19
N ALA A 186 -4.58 22.15 -8.74
CA ALA A 186 -4.15 22.38 -7.37
C ALA A 186 -4.33 23.84 -6.91
N ILE A 187 -4.46 24.80 -7.85
CA ILE A 187 -4.72 26.21 -7.51
C ILE A 187 -5.96 26.39 -6.61
N ARG A 188 -6.94 25.47 -6.72
CA ARG A 188 -8.16 25.48 -5.90
C ARG A 188 -7.88 25.32 -4.40
N PHE A 189 -6.72 24.77 -4.04
CA PHE A 189 -6.30 24.52 -2.67
C PHE A 189 -5.40 25.63 -2.11
N ALA A 190 -4.94 26.56 -2.95
CA ALA A 190 -4.20 27.73 -2.52
C ALA A 190 -5.10 28.69 -1.72
N SER A 191 -4.47 29.63 -1.02
CA SER A 191 -5.19 30.72 -0.38
C SER A 191 -5.94 31.56 -1.42
N LYS A 192 -7.03 32.23 -1.00
CA LYS A 192 -7.76 33.19 -1.84
C LYS A 192 -6.85 34.28 -2.42
N ARG A 193 -5.79 34.66 -1.69
CA ARG A 193 -4.83 35.66 -2.13
C ARG A 193 -4.08 35.18 -3.37
N LEU A 194 -3.59 33.94 -3.35
CA LEU A 194 -2.78 33.38 -4.43
C LEU A 194 -3.65 32.85 -5.58
N SER A 195 -4.83 32.27 -5.30
CA SER A 195 -5.74 31.78 -6.34
C SER A 195 -6.24 32.87 -7.30
N ASN A 196 -6.27 34.12 -6.84
CA ASN A 196 -6.74 35.27 -7.62
C ASN A 196 -5.60 35.97 -8.39
N GLN A 197 -4.34 35.53 -8.23
CA GLN A 197 -3.24 36.11 -8.98
C GLN A 197 -3.25 35.61 -10.43
N LYS A 198 -3.31 36.54 -11.37
CA LYS A 198 -3.33 36.24 -12.81
C LYS A 198 -2.12 35.41 -13.25
N THR A 199 -0.95 35.67 -12.68
CA THR A 199 0.31 34.96 -12.96
C THR A 199 0.24 33.46 -12.68
N LEU A 200 -0.40 33.06 -11.59
CA LEU A 200 -0.58 31.63 -11.25
C LEU A 200 -1.68 30.97 -12.09
N ASN A 201 -2.69 31.74 -12.53
CA ASN A 201 -3.80 31.24 -13.34
C ASN A 201 -3.44 30.99 -14.82
N CYS A 202 -2.44 31.69 -15.36
CA CYS A 202 -1.99 31.50 -16.74
C CYS A 202 -1.22 30.19 -16.99
N ASN A 203 -0.75 29.51 -15.94
CA ASN A 203 0.01 28.26 -16.04
C ASN A 203 -0.89 27.00 -16.04
N ILE A 204 -2.23 27.16 -16.13
CA ILE A 204 -3.22 26.08 -15.95
C ILE A 204 -3.81 25.58 -17.30
N TYR A 205 -3.10 25.76 -18.43
CA TYR A 205 -3.58 25.36 -19.76
C TYR A 205 -2.90 24.10 -20.28
#